data_AF-A0A6C0HP80-F1
#
_entry.id   AF-A0A6C0HP80-F1
#
_cell.length_a   1.000
_cell.length_b   1.000
_cell.length_c   1.000
_cell.angle_alpha   90.00
_cell.angle_beta   90.00
_cell.angle_gamma   90.00
#
_symmetry.space_group_name_H-M   'P 1'
#
loop_
_entity.id
_entity.type
_entity.pdbx_description
1 polymer ?
#
loop_
_entity_poly.entity_id
_entity_poly.type
_entity_poly.pdbx_seq_one_letter_code
_entity_poly.pdbx_strand_id
1 'polypeptide(L)'
;MAIIKFPIRYLPESLSARDNIDQIKMLTKSKKLYKMNKYYTRKRLSSYKSKKSEHIGNARKIYNIQTVTPNAELSIKTGCTLTTLNQIVKKGEGAYYSSGSRPNQTPKSWGLARLASALTAGKAAAVDYDIIDKGCNHNKKAFILASRARKMYKFGHSKTKKM
;
A
#
# COMPACT_ATOMS: atom_id res chain seq x y z
N MET A 1 4.84 -8.04 28.46
CA MET A 1 4.73 -8.02 26.97
C MET A 1 4.56 -6.58 26.51
N ALA A 2 5.31 -6.12 25.51
CA ALA A 2 5.16 -4.77 24.98
C ALA A 2 3.76 -4.58 24.34
N ILE A 3 3.07 -3.50 24.70
CA ILE A 3 1.77 -3.13 24.11
C ILE A 3 2.01 -2.80 22.63
N ILE A 4 1.44 -3.60 21.72
CA ILE A 4 1.55 -3.36 20.28
C ILE A 4 0.61 -2.21 19.90
N LYS A 5 1.18 -1.04 19.65
CA LYS A 5 0.42 0.12 19.17
C LYS A 5 0.31 0.13 17.65
N PHE A 6 -0.89 0.46 17.13
CA PHE A 6 -1.16 0.54 15.69
C PHE A 6 -1.42 2.00 15.26
N PRO A 7 -1.04 2.37 14.03
CA PRO A 7 -1.45 3.64 13.44
C PRO A 7 -2.96 3.87 13.53
N ILE A 8 -3.38 5.09 13.86
CA ILE A 8 -4.81 5.47 13.95
C ILE A 8 -5.57 5.20 12.65
N ARG A 9 -4.90 5.28 11.49
CA ARG A 9 -5.49 4.89 10.20
C ARG A 9 -5.90 3.41 10.12
N TYR A 10 -5.34 2.53 10.95
CA TYR A 10 -5.73 1.11 11.02
C TYR A 10 -6.82 0.87 12.06
N LEU A 11 -7.00 1.82 12.98
CA LEU A 11 -7.98 1.85 14.07
C LEU A 11 -8.73 3.20 14.04
N PRO A 12 -9.48 3.50 12.96
CA PRO A 12 -10.13 4.80 12.81
C PRO A 12 -11.20 4.99 13.90
N GLU A 13 -11.35 6.23 14.36
CA GLU A 13 -12.32 6.61 15.42
C GLU A 13 -13.78 6.34 15.04
N SER A 14 -14.06 6.17 13.75
CA SER A 14 -15.39 5.80 13.24
C SER A 14 -15.77 4.34 13.49
N LEU A 15 -14.87 3.49 14.00
CA LEU A 15 -15.22 2.11 14.36
C LEU A 15 -16.02 2.08 15.66
N SER A 16 -17.00 1.17 15.75
CA SER A 16 -17.61 0.85 17.04
C SER A 16 -16.57 0.28 18.01
N ALA A 17 -16.79 0.40 19.31
CA ALA A 17 -15.88 -0.16 20.32
C ALA A 17 -15.64 -1.66 20.10
N ARG A 18 -16.70 -2.41 19.74
CA ARG A 18 -16.61 -3.84 19.42
C ARG A 18 -15.75 -4.12 18.19
N ASP A 19 -15.98 -3.41 17.08
CA ASP A 19 -15.19 -3.59 15.85
C ASP A 19 -13.75 -3.14 16.03
N ASN A 20 -13.49 -2.14 16.87
CA ASN A 20 -12.15 -1.70 17.22
C ASN A 20 -11.35 -2.81 17.92
N ILE A 21 -11.96 -3.46 18.93
CA ILE A 21 -11.36 -4.61 19.62
C ILE A 21 -11.10 -5.76 18.64
N ASP A 22 -12.06 -6.08 17.77
CA ASP A 22 -11.91 -7.12 16.77
C ASP A 22 -10.78 -6.81 15.78
N GLN A 23 -10.66 -5.56 15.33
CA GLN A 23 -9.58 -5.11 14.45
C GLN A 23 -8.21 -5.27 15.12
N ILE A 24 -8.07 -4.90 16.40
CA ILE A 24 -6.81 -5.05 17.16
C ILE A 24 -6.42 -6.54 17.25
N LYS A 25 -7.37 -7.41 17.61
CA LYS A 25 -7.14 -8.86 17.70
C LYS A 25 -6.68 -9.42 16.35
N MET A 26 -7.36 -9.05 15.27
CA MET A 26 -7.06 -9.48 13.92
C MET A 26 -5.69 -8.99 13.41
N LEU A 27 -5.34 -7.73 13.65
CA LEU A 27 -4.05 -7.16 13.29
C LEU A 27 -2.91 -7.83 14.05
N THR A 28 -3.09 -8.05 15.36
CA THR A 28 -2.11 -8.73 16.22
C THR A 28 -1.88 -10.18 15.76
N LYS A 29 -2.97 -10.91 15.49
CA LYS A 29 -2.93 -12.28 14.94
C LYS A 29 -2.20 -12.32 13.61
N SER A 30 -2.50 -11.40 12.69
CA SER A 30 -1.87 -11.32 11.37
C SER A 30 -0.35 -11.15 11.49
N LYS A 31 0.11 -10.22 12.33
CA LYS A 31 1.55 -9.98 12.56
C LYS A 31 2.26 -11.17 13.20
N LYS A 32 1.61 -11.85 14.16
CA LYS A 32 2.18 -13.06 14.78
C LYS A 32 2.36 -14.18 13.76
N LEU A 33 1.32 -14.45 12.97
CA LEU A 33 1.34 -15.51 11.96
C LEU A 33 2.33 -15.21 10.82
N TYR A 34 2.44 -13.94 10.41
CA TYR A 34 3.37 -13.55 9.35
C TYR A 34 4.83 -13.88 9.70
N LYS A 35 5.24 -13.70 10.97
CA LYS A 35 6.58 -14.09 11.45
C LYS A 35 6.83 -15.61 11.35
N MET A 36 5.76 -16.39 11.31
CA MET A 36 5.79 -17.86 11.14
C MET A 36 5.55 -18.27 9.69
N ASN A 37 5.66 -17.35 8.72
CA ASN A 37 5.34 -17.56 7.31
C ASN A 37 3.88 -18.01 7.04
N LYS A 38 2.96 -17.71 7.97
CA LYS A 38 1.52 -17.99 7.83
C LYS A 38 0.76 -16.70 7.52
N TYR A 39 -0.08 -16.72 6.48
CA TYR A 39 -0.79 -15.54 5.99
C TYR A 39 -2.24 -15.53 6.47
N TYR A 40 -2.65 -14.47 7.18
CA TYR A 40 -3.99 -14.34 7.72
C TYR A 40 -4.73 -13.13 7.13
N THR A 41 -5.85 -13.42 6.46
CA THR A 41 -6.79 -12.43 5.94
C THR A 41 -7.88 -12.14 6.96
N ARG A 42 -8.37 -10.90 6.96
CA ARG A 42 -9.22 -10.37 8.04
C ARG A 42 -10.69 -10.32 7.62
N LYS A 43 -11.59 -10.63 8.56
CA LYS A 43 -13.04 -10.51 8.35
C LYS A 43 -13.44 -9.04 8.19
N ARG A 44 -14.56 -8.83 7.51
CA ARG A 44 -15.16 -7.50 7.35
C ARG A 44 -15.73 -7.01 8.68
N LEU A 45 -15.52 -5.73 8.98
CA LEU A 45 -16.11 -4.99 10.09
C LEU A 45 -17.27 -4.15 9.55
N SER A 46 -18.44 -4.28 10.14
CA SER A 46 -19.68 -3.68 9.64
C SER A 46 -19.76 -2.18 9.90
N SER A 47 -19.19 -1.69 11.01
CA SER A 47 -19.18 -0.27 11.34
C SER A 47 -18.28 0.57 10.41
N TYR A 48 -17.36 -0.06 9.68
CA TYR A 48 -16.45 0.66 8.79
C TYR A 48 -17.03 0.91 7.40
N LYS A 49 -17.16 2.19 7.05
CA LYS A 49 -17.51 2.65 5.71
C LYS A 49 -16.29 2.66 4.79
N SER A 50 -16.27 1.80 3.78
CA SER A 50 -15.17 1.71 2.81
C SER A 50 -15.13 2.92 1.87
N LYS A 51 -13.93 3.47 1.64
CA LYS A 51 -13.67 4.55 0.67
C LYS A 51 -12.82 4.03 -0.49
N LYS A 52 -13.07 4.54 -1.70
CA LYS A 52 -12.22 4.31 -2.87
C LYS A 52 -10.82 4.90 -2.65
N SER A 53 -9.79 4.23 -3.17
CA SER A 53 -8.40 4.70 -3.08
C SER A 53 -8.15 5.85 -4.03
N GLU A 54 -7.74 7.00 -3.49
CA GLU A 54 -7.38 8.18 -4.29
C GLU A 54 -6.16 7.92 -5.19
N HIS A 55 -5.18 7.13 -4.70
CA HIS A 55 -4.01 6.76 -5.50
C HIS A 55 -4.39 6.05 -6.80
N ILE A 56 -5.39 5.16 -6.75
CA ILE A 56 -5.89 4.47 -7.94
C ILE A 56 -6.51 5.48 -8.90
N GLY A 57 -7.31 6.42 -8.40
CA GLY A 57 -7.87 7.51 -9.21
C GLY A 57 -6.81 8.35 -9.89
N ASN A 58 -5.74 8.73 -9.17
CA ASN A 58 -4.65 9.52 -9.72
C ASN A 58 -3.85 8.74 -10.78
N ALA A 59 -3.59 7.45 -10.56
CA ALA A 59 -2.88 6.62 -11.54
C ALA A 59 -3.68 6.46 -12.84
N ARG A 60 -4.99 6.24 -12.75
CA ARG A 60 -5.88 6.19 -13.91
C ARG A 60 -5.80 7.47 -14.74
N LYS A 61 -5.85 8.64 -14.09
CA LYS A 61 -5.76 9.94 -14.75
C LYS A 61 -4.37 10.18 -15.38
N ILE A 62 -3.29 9.90 -14.65
CA ILE A 62 -1.91 10.18 -15.10
C ILE A 62 -1.52 9.33 -16.32
N TYR A 63 -1.94 8.06 -16.34
CA TYR A 63 -1.56 7.10 -17.38
C TYR A 63 -2.65 6.86 -18.43
N ASN A 64 -3.83 7.47 -18.24
CA ASN A 64 -5.03 7.28 -19.06
C ASN A 64 -5.39 5.79 -19.23
N ILE A 65 -5.62 5.10 -18.10
CA ILE A 65 -5.92 3.67 -18.05
C ILE A 65 -7.13 3.42 -17.14
N GLN A 66 -7.85 2.34 -17.36
CA GLN A 66 -8.99 1.95 -16.50
C GLN A 66 -8.58 1.09 -15.31
N THR A 67 -7.61 0.18 -15.50
CA THR A 67 -7.22 -0.79 -14.48
C THR A 67 -5.77 -0.57 -14.07
N VAL A 68 -5.54 -0.46 -12.75
CA VAL A 68 -4.20 -0.26 -12.18
C VAL A 68 -3.72 -1.59 -11.59
N THR A 69 -3.42 -2.53 -12.47
CA THR A 69 -2.81 -3.84 -12.15
C THR A 69 -1.57 -4.03 -13.02
N PRO A 70 -0.59 -4.85 -12.57
CA PRO A 70 0.53 -5.22 -13.43
C PRO A 70 0.01 -5.92 -14.70
N ASN A 71 0.12 -5.24 -15.84
CA ASN A 71 -0.25 -5.73 -17.16
C ASN A 71 0.61 -5.02 -18.23
N ALA A 72 0.53 -5.49 -19.47
CA ALA A 72 1.35 -4.97 -20.57
C ALA A 72 1.09 -3.47 -20.82
N GLU A 73 -0.18 -3.05 -20.79
CA GLU A 73 -0.57 -1.64 -20.98
C GLU A 73 0.10 -0.73 -19.94
N LEU A 74 -0.03 -1.05 -18.64
CA LEU A 74 0.57 -0.29 -17.56
C LEU A 74 2.11 -0.29 -17.66
N SER A 75 2.71 -1.43 -18.04
CA SER A 75 4.16 -1.53 -18.25
C SER A 75 4.64 -0.53 -19.30
N ILE A 76 3.98 -0.49 -20.47
CA ILE A 76 4.31 0.44 -21.56
C ILE A 76 4.10 1.90 -21.14
N LYS A 77 2.95 2.22 -20.52
CA LYS A 77 2.60 3.60 -20.11
C LYS A 77 3.55 4.14 -19.04
N THR A 78 3.96 3.29 -18.10
CA THR A 78 4.84 3.70 -17.00
C THR A 78 6.32 3.64 -17.38
N GLY A 79 6.69 2.80 -18.35
CA GLY A 79 8.07 2.46 -18.67
C GLY A 79 8.68 1.45 -17.70
N CYS A 80 7.89 0.82 -16.83
CA CYS A 80 8.35 -0.16 -15.85
C CYS A 80 8.11 -1.59 -16.32
N THR A 81 9.04 -2.50 -16.05
CA THR A 81 8.86 -3.92 -16.39
C THR A 81 7.74 -4.56 -15.55
N LEU A 82 7.11 -5.61 -16.08
CA LEU A 82 6.10 -6.37 -15.33
C LEU A 82 6.64 -6.91 -14.00
N THR A 83 7.90 -7.36 -13.98
CA THR A 83 8.58 -7.83 -12.76
C THR A 83 8.60 -6.74 -11.68
N THR A 84 8.96 -5.52 -12.08
CA THR A 84 9.00 -4.34 -11.19
C THR A 84 7.63 -4.00 -10.64
N LEU A 85 6.61 -3.95 -11.50
CA LEU A 85 5.23 -3.68 -11.09
C LEU A 85 4.73 -4.75 -10.11
N ASN A 86 4.98 -6.02 -10.40
CA ASN A 86 4.62 -7.14 -9.53
C ASN A 86 5.37 -7.10 -8.19
N GLN A 87 6.65 -6.73 -8.18
CA GLN A 87 7.44 -6.62 -6.96
C GLN A 87 6.87 -5.56 -6.01
N ILE A 88 6.47 -4.40 -6.54
CA ILE A 88 5.82 -3.34 -5.74
C ILE A 88 4.49 -3.84 -5.15
N VAL A 89 3.68 -4.54 -5.95
CA VAL A 89 2.42 -5.13 -5.47
C VAL A 89 2.67 -6.15 -4.36
N LYS A 90 3.61 -7.08 -4.55
CA LYS A 90 4.00 -8.09 -3.56
C LYS A 90 4.50 -7.45 -2.25
N LYS A 91 5.29 -6.37 -2.34
CA LYS A 91 5.74 -5.62 -1.16
C LYS A 91 4.57 -4.97 -0.41
N GLY A 92 3.57 -4.48 -1.13
CA GLY A 92 2.33 -3.99 -0.54
C GLY A 92 1.52 -5.10 0.12
N GLU A 93 1.33 -6.23 -0.55
CA GLU A 93 0.68 -7.43 0.01
C GLU A 93 1.40 -7.90 1.28
N GLY A 94 2.74 -7.93 1.30
CA GLY A 94 3.52 -8.25 2.50
C GLY A 94 3.26 -7.26 3.65
N ALA A 95 3.18 -5.96 3.37
CA ALA A 95 2.89 -4.95 4.37
C ALA A 95 1.49 -5.11 5.00
N TYR A 96 0.51 -5.61 4.24
CA TYR A 96 -0.83 -5.92 4.75
C TYR A 96 -0.78 -6.92 5.91
N TYR A 97 0.10 -7.92 5.83
CA TYR A 97 0.27 -8.96 6.85
C TYR A 97 1.25 -8.57 7.96
N SER A 98 2.37 -7.93 7.59
CA SER A 98 3.50 -7.68 8.50
C SER A 98 3.32 -6.42 9.36
N SER A 99 2.67 -5.40 8.82
CA SER A 99 2.45 -4.10 9.48
C SER A 99 0.99 -3.87 9.83
N GLY A 100 0.09 -4.34 8.98
CA GLY A 100 -1.35 -4.15 9.09
C GLY A 100 -1.91 -3.30 7.94
N SER A 101 -3.22 -3.07 7.98
CA SER A 101 -3.91 -2.21 7.01
C SER A 101 -5.13 -1.55 7.64
N ARG A 102 -5.72 -0.61 6.89
CA ARG A 102 -7.07 -0.10 7.17
C ARG A 102 -8.08 -1.26 7.26
N PRO A 103 -9.20 -1.10 8.00
CA PRO A 103 -10.28 -2.07 8.00
C PRO A 103 -10.80 -2.38 6.59
N ASN A 104 -11.36 -3.57 6.43
CA ASN A 104 -12.02 -4.04 5.19
C ASN A 104 -11.15 -3.98 3.92
N GLN A 105 -9.83 -4.05 4.06
CA GLN A 105 -8.90 -4.17 2.94
C GLN A 105 -8.54 -5.63 2.67
N THR A 106 -8.17 -5.91 1.42
CA THR A 106 -7.55 -7.18 1.03
C THR A 106 -6.05 -6.97 0.80
N PRO A 107 -5.23 -8.04 0.85
CA PRO A 107 -3.82 -7.94 0.47
C PRO A 107 -3.67 -7.33 -0.92
N LYS A 108 -4.48 -7.81 -1.88
CA LYS A 108 -4.46 -7.33 -3.26
C LYS A 108 -4.81 -5.86 -3.38
N SER A 109 -5.90 -5.39 -2.76
CA SER A 109 -6.30 -3.98 -2.82
C SER A 109 -5.23 -3.07 -2.20
N TRP A 110 -4.58 -3.55 -1.13
CA TRP A 110 -3.47 -2.85 -0.48
C TRP A 110 -2.22 -2.78 -1.37
N GLY A 111 -1.89 -3.89 -2.04
CA GLY A 111 -0.80 -3.97 -3.02
C GLY A 111 -1.02 -3.05 -4.22
N LEU A 112 -2.22 -3.04 -4.80
CA LEU A 112 -2.55 -2.17 -5.94
C LEU A 112 -2.58 -0.69 -5.54
N ALA A 113 -3.07 -0.36 -4.35
CA ALA A 113 -3.00 1.01 -3.85
C ALA A 113 -1.55 1.48 -3.65
N ARG A 114 -0.65 0.59 -3.20
CA ARG A 114 0.78 0.86 -3.12
C ARG A 114 1.38 1.07 -4.50
N LEU A 115 1.09 0.18 -5.46
CA LEU A 115 1.52 0.31 -6.86
C LEU A 115 1.12 1.67 -7.43
N ALA A 116 -0.15 2.04 -7.30
CA ALA A 116 -0.63 3.33 -7.77
C ALA A 116 0.11 4.50 -7.10
N SER A 117 0.28 4.46 -5.78
CA SER A 117 1.04 5.48 -5.03
C SER A 117 2.51 5.56 -5.50
N ALA A 118 3.13 4.44 -5.82
CA ALA A 118 4.51 4.36 -6.29
C ALA A 118 4.70 4.95 -7.68
N LEU A 119 3.69 4.81 -8.54
CA LEU A 119 3.73 5.32 -9.92
C LEU A 119 3.30 6.79 -10.04
N THR A 120 2.72 7.39 -8.99
CA THR A 120 2.13 8.74 -9.05
C THR A 120 2.75 9.74 -8.07
N ALA A 121 4.06 9.65 -7.83
CA ALA A 121 4.81 10.49 -6.88
C ALA A 121 4.28 10.47 -5.42
N GLY A 122 3.58 9.40 -5.02
CA GLY A 122 3.17 9.22 -3.64
C GLY A 122 4.34 8.81 -2.73
N LYS A 123 4.11 8.73 -1.42
CA LYS A 123 5.14 8.29 -0.46
C LYS A 123 5.66 6.89 -0.76
N ALA A 124 4.85 6.00 -1.34
CA ALA A 124 5.32 4.68 -1.75
C ALA A 124 6.41 4.76 -2.83
N ALA A 125 6.39 5.79 -3.70
CA ALA A 125 7.41 5.98 -4.73
C ALA A 125 8.79 6.25 -4.13
N ALA A 126 8.84 6.97 -3.00
CA ALA A 126 10.06 7.21 -2.25
C ALA A 126 10.56 5.96 -1.50
N VAL A 127 9.64 5.13 -0.99
CA VAL A 127 9.96 3.86 -0.29
C VAL A 127 10.42 2.78 -1.28
N ASP A 128 9.86 2.77 -2.48
CA ASP A 128 10.10 1.78 -3.53
C ASP A 128 11.01 2.32 -4.64
N TYR A 129 11.70 3.45 -4.37
CA TYR A 129 12.53 4.14 -5.35
C TYR A 129 13.55 3.21 -5.99
N ASP A 130 14.29 2.43 -5.19
CA ASP A 130 15.33 1.53 -5.70
C ASP A 130 14.76 0.39 -6.57
N ILE A 131 13.48 0.03 -6.39
CA ILE A 131 12.79 -0.94 -7.26
C ILE A 131 12.45 -0.28 -8.60
N ILE A 132 11.94 0.97 -8.55
CA ILE A 132 11.62 1.76 -9.74
C ILE A 132 12.87 2.11 -10.54
N ASP A 133 13.95 2.48 -9.86
CA ASP A 133 15.23 2.87 -10.45
C ASP A 133 15.86 1.74 -11.27
N LYS A 134 15.86 0.52 -10.74
CA LYS A 134 16.36 -0.67 -11.45
C LYS A 134 15.44 -1.16 -12.56
N GLY A 135 14.15 -0.89 -12.42
CA GLY A 135 13.10 -1.60 -13.12
C GLY A 135 12.29 -0.80 -14.14
N CYS A 136 12.53 0.52 -14.21
CA CYS A 136 11.80 1.44 -15.07
C CYS A 136 12.73 2.28 -15.93
N ASN A 137 12.26 2.68 -17.10
CA ASN A 137 12.95 3.61 -17.98
C ASN A 137 13.01 5.00 -17.34
N HIS A 138 14.22 5.55 -17.22
CA HIS A 138 14.49 6.82 -16.54
C HIS A 138 13.91 8.05 -17.24
N ASN A 139 13.60 7.95 -18.54
CA ASN A 139 12.98 9.02 -19.32
C ASN A 139 11.45 9.00 -19.22
N LYS A 140 10.86 7.96 -18.61
CA LYS A 140 9.40 7.80 -18.50
C LYS A 140 8.85 8.41 -17.22
N LYS A 141 7.55 8.75 -17.28
CA LYS A 141 6.85 9.53 -16.25
C LYS A 141 6.92 8.90 -14.85
N ALA A 142 6.85 7.57 -14.74
CA ALA A 142 6.89 6.89 -13.44
C ALA A 142 8.21 7.13 -12.71
N PHE A 143 9.35 7.02 -13.40
CA PHE A 143 10.66 7.28 -12.81
C PHE A 143 10.83 8.75 -12.43
N ILE A 144 10.45 9.68 -13.32
CA ILE A 144 10.54 11.12 -13.04
C ILE A 144 9.73 11.48 -11.78
N LEU A 145 8.51 10.95 -11.67
CA LEU A 145 7.65 11.13 -10.49
C LEU A 145 8.24 10.50 -9.23
N ALA A 146 8.83 9.30 -9.33
CA ALA A 146 9.50 8.65 -8.21
C ALA A 146 10.73 9.42 -7.74
N SER A 147 11.54 9.96 -8.65
CA SER A 147 12.70 10.79 -8.34
C SER A 147 12.30 12.08 -7.62
N ARG A 148 11.20 12.72 -8.04
CA ARG A 148 10.62 13.86 -7.31
C ARG A 148 10.15 13.47 -5.91
N ALA A 149 9.44 12.34 -5.79
CA ALA A 149 8.97 11.84 -4.50
C ALA A 149 10.13 11.48 -3.56
N ARG A 150 11.22 10.92 -4.09
CA ARG A 150 12.44 10.58 -3.32
C ARG A 150 13.09 11.85 -2.74
N LYS A 151 13.19 12.92 -3.53
CA LYS A 151 13.68 14.22 -3.05
C LYS A 151 12.78 14.81 -1.96
N MET A 152 11.46 14.76 -2.16
CA MET A 152 10.48 15.35 -1.25
C MET A 152 10.33 14.58 0.07
N TYR A 153 10.20 13.25 -0.01
CA TYR A 153 9.85 12.41 1.15
C TYR A 153 11.03 11.61 1.71
N LYS A 154 12.22 11.70 1.11
CA LYS A 154 13.40 10.90 1.46
C LYS A 154 13.05 9.41 1.45
N PHE A 155 12.95 8.78 2.63
CA PHE A 155 12.60 7.36 2.77
C PHE A 155 11.10 7.11 2.94
N GLY A 156 10.23 8.11 2.71
CA GLY A 156 8.77 7.95 2.76
C GLY A 156 8.20 7.79 4.17
N HIS A 157 8.99 8.07 5.22
CA HIS A 157 8.54 8.00 6.60
C HIS A 157 7.52 9.10 6.91
N SER A 158 6.54 8.76 7.74
CA SER A 158 5.59 9.73 8.30
C SER A 158 5.26 9.35 9.73
N LYS A 159 5.23 10.35 10.61
CA LYS A 159 4.69 10.18 11.95
C LYS A 159 3.17 10.11 11.85
N THR A 160 2.58 9.19 12.60
CA THR A 160 1.13 9.03 12.71
C THR A 160 0.84 8.68 14.16
N LYS A 161 -0.22 9.25 14.73
CA LYS A 161 -0.69 8.88 16.06
C LYS A 161 -0.88 7.36 16.10
N LYS A 162 -0.30 6.72 17.11
CA LYS A 162 -0.48 5.29 17.36
C LYS A 162 -1.31 5.11 18.62
N MET A 163 -2.29 4.23 18.53
CA MET A 163 -3.17 3.83 19.64
C MET A 163 -2.72 2.44 20.10
#